data_AF-F0XY34-F1
#
_entry.id   AF-F0XY34-F1
#
_cell.length_a   1.000
_cell.length_b   1.000
_cell.length_c   1.000
_cell.angle_alpha   90.00
_cell.angle_beta   90.00
_cell.angle_gamma   90.00
#
_symmetry.space_group_name_H-M   'P 1'
#
loop_
_entity.id
_entity.type
_entity.pdbx_description
1 polymer ?
#
loop_
_entity_poly.entity_id
_entity_poly.type
_entity_poly.pdbx_seq_one_letter_code
_entity_poly.pdbx_strand_id
1 'polypeptide(L)'
;WKRPQQIFGDAARASLFEGGVSPDDVDQGTLGDCWLLAAFAAAAEFPGTIRRAFLTTEANWRGRYVVTLFDGATGHWIKLVVDDRIPCKAGTNDPIFCKPAGSELWVLLLEKAFAKFVGGYHNLAG
;
A
#
# COMPACT_ATOMS: atom_id res chain seq x y z
N TRP A 1 -8.55 4.79 10.81
CA TRP A 1 -8.97 3.84 9.77
C TRP A 1 -10.04 4.48 8.93
N LYS A 2 -9.70 4.84 7.70
CA LYS A 2 -10.59 5.50 6.73
C LYS A 2 -10.47 4.80 5.38
N ARG A 3 -11.55 4.72 4.62
CA ARG A 3 -11.54 4.21 3.25
C ARG A 3 -11.04 5.27 2.27
N PRO A 4 -10.62 4.92 1.04
CA PRO A 4 -10.12 5.89 0.06
C PRO A 4 -11.06 7.05 -0.21
N GLN A 5 -12.38 6.79 -0.25
CA GLN A 5 -13.40 7.82 -0.46
C GLN A 5 -13.38 8.91 0.61
N GLN A 6 -13.00 8.53 1.83
CA GLN A 6 -12.91 9.45 2.97
C GLN A 6 -11.57 10.18 3.00
N ILE A 7 -10.52 9.63 2.38
CA ILE A 7 -9.17 10.19 2.34
C ILE A 7 -9.07 11.23 1.22
N PHE A 8 -9.47 10.85 0.00
CA PHE A 8 -9.30 11.65 -1.21
C PHE A 8 -10.54 12.49 -1.58
N GLY A 9 -11.61 12.41 -0.78
CA GLY A 9 -12.83 13.22 -0.93
C GLY A 9 -13.76 12.81 -2.07
N ASP A 10 -13.37 11.87 -2.93
CA ASP A 10 -14.23 11.24 -3.94
C ASP A 10 -13.76 9.81 -4.25
N ALA A 11 -14.70 8.86 -4.35
CA ALA A 11 -14.43 7.49 -4.75
C ALA A 11 -13.90 7.38 -6.18
N ALA A 12 -14.35 8.26 -7.07
CA ALA A 12 -13.93 8.29 -8.46
C ALA A 12 -12.48 8.78 -8.63
N ARG A 13 -11.90 9.40 -7.59
CA ARG A 13 -10.51 9.86 -7.58
C ARG A 13 -9.52 8.77 -7.16
N ALA A 14 -9.93 7.83 -6.32
CA ALA A 14 -9.02 6.80 -5.84
C ALA A 14 -8.80 5.73 -6.91
N SER A 15 -7.56 5.56 -7.34
CA SER A 15 -7.20 4.51 -8.29
C SER A 15 -6.08 3.64 -7.73
N LEU A 16 -6.00 2.40 -8.21
CA LEU A 16 -4.95 1.50 -7.74
C LEU A 16 -3.56 1.96 -8.23
N PHE A 17 -3.49 2.45 -9.47
CA PHE A 17 -2.27 2.86 -10.18
C PHE A 17 -2.60 4.13 -10.99
N GLU A 18 -2.52 5.31 -10.39
CA GLU A 18 -2.98 6.59 -10.96
C GLU A 18 -1.95 7.12 -11.97
N GLY A 19 -2.17 6.87 -13.25
CA GLY A 19 -1.21 7.28 -14.27
C GLY A 19 0.06 6.43 -14.30
N GLY A 20 0.27 5.51 -13.36
CA GLY A 20 1.41 4.61 -13.40
C GLY A 20 1.67 3.85 -12.11
N VAL A 21 2.85 3.25 -12.06
CA VAL A 21 3.58 2.99 -10.82
C VAL A 21 4.88 3.72 -11.01
N SER A 22 5.26 4.54 -10.06
CA SER A 22 6.47 5.35 -10.04
C SER A 22 7.13 5.26 -8.66
N PRO A 23 8.47 5.33 -8.57
CA PRO A 23 9.15 5.54 -7.30
C PRO A 23 8.66 6.80 -6.56
N ASP A 24 8.23 7.83 -7.31
CA ASP A 24 7.72 9.09 -6.77
C ASP A 24 6.41 8.93 -5.99
N ASP A 25 5.71 7.80 -6.14
CA ASP A 25 4.46 7.54 -5.42
C ASP A 25 4.70 7.12 -3.97
N VAL A 26 5.97 6.91 -3.58
CA VAL A 26 6.36 6.38 -2.26
C VAL A 26 6.95 7.50 -1.40
N ASP A 27 6.15 8.03 -0.49
CA ASP A 27 6.61 8.96 0.54
C ASP A 27 6.47 8.37 1.95
N GLN A 28 7.49 8.61 2.78
CA GLN A 28 7.53 8.12 4.15
C GLN A 28 6.67 9.01 5.06
N GLY A 29 5.83 8.38 5.87
CA GLY A 29 5.12 9.05 6.96
C GLY A 29 5.90 8.92 8.27
N THR A 30 5.19 8.57 9.34
CA THR A 30 5.75 8.68 10.70
C THR A 30 6.37 7.39 11.24
N LEU A 31 6.23 6.28 10.53
CA LEU A 31 6.77 4.98 10.92
C LEU A 31 8.25 4.86 10.50
N GLY A 32 9.04 4.18 11.33
CA GLY A 32 10.45 3.89 11.06
C GLY A 32 10.66 2.73 10.08
N ASP A 33 9.84 2.62 9.04
CA ASP A 33 9.88 1.54 8.04
C ASP A 33 10.49 2.00 6.71
N CYS A 34 11.40 2.99 6.78
CA CYS A 34 12.10 3.53 5.61
C CYS A 34 12.82 2.45 4.78
N TRP A 35 13.32 1.40 5.42
CA TRP A 35 13.94 0.25 4.73
C TRP A 35 12.96 -0.43 3.77
N LEU A 36 11.68 -0.52 4.15
CA LEU A 36 10.61 -1.13 3.36
C LEU A 36 10.17 -0.19 2.25
N LEU A 37 9.94 1.08 2.57
CA LEU A 37 9.51 2.07 1.57
C LEU A 37 10.59 2.32 0.51
N ALA A 38 11.87 2.34 0.89
CA ALA A 38 12.98 2.39 -0.07
C ALA A 38 12.98 1.15 -0.99
N ALA A 39 12.65 -0.03 -0.47
CA ALA A 39 12.51 -1.23 -1.29
C ALA A 39 11.30 -1.15 -2.24
N PHE A 40 10.19 -0.53 -1.82
CA PHE A 40 9.04 -0.28 -2.70
C PHE A 40 9.40 0.69 -3.83
N ALA A 41 10.06 1.80 -3.52
CA ALA A 41 10.52 2.76 -4.52
C ALA A 41 11.46 2.10 -5.54
N ALA A 42 12.43 1.31 -5.07
CA ALA A 42 13.33 0.55 -5.95
C ALA A 42 12.59 -0.49 -6.81
N ALA A 43 11.54 -1.13 -6.29
CA ALA A 43 10.71 -2.05 -7.08
C ALA A 43 9.80 -1.31 -8.08
N ALA A 44 9.40 -0.08 -7.78
CA ALA A 44 8.56 0.77 -8.62
C ALA A 44 9.28 1.27 -9.89
N GLU A 45 10.63 1.30 -9.90
CA GLU A 45 11.44 1.46 -11.12
C GLU A 45 11.12 0.40 -12.19
N PHE A 46 10.54 -0.73 -11.77
CA PHE A 46 10.02 -1.77 -12.65
C PHE A 46 8.51 -1.93 -12.41
N PRO A 47 7.64 -1.08 -13.01
CA PRO A 47 6.19 -1.05 -12.74
C PRO A 47 5.50 -2.42 -12.83
N GLY A 48 5.98 -3.29 -13.72
CA GLY A 48 5.47 -4.65 -13.86
C GLY A 48 5.63 -5.51 -12.59
N THR A 49 6.64 -5.26 -11.77
CA THR A 49 6.87 -5.95 -10.49
C THR A 49 5.79 -5.61 -9.49
N ILE A 50 5.52 -4.32 -9.29
CA ILE A 50 4.43 -3.86 -8.42
C ILE A 50 3.09 -4.34 -8.94
N ARG A 51 2.80 -4.18 -10.24
CA ARG A 51 1.53 -4.63 -10.84
C ARG A 51 1.29 -6.13 -10.64
N ARG A 52 2.32 -6.98 -10.79
CA ARG A 52 2.21 -8.44 -10.55
C ARG A 52 1.97 -8.81 -9.10
N ALA A 53 2.35 -7.95 -8.14
CA ALA A 53 2.05 -8.18 -6.73
C ALA A 53 0.54 -8.09 -6.46
N PHE A 54 -0.22 -7.33 -7.25
CA PHE A 54 -1.66 -7.19 -7.09
C PHE A 54 -2.44 -8.12 -8.04
N LEU A 55 -3.33 -8.95 -7.49
CA LEU A 55 -4.23 -9.76 -8.32
C LEU A 55 -5.38 -8.92 -8.90
N THR A 56 -5.81 -7.89 -8.17
CA THR A 56 -6.79 -6.91 -8.61
C THR A 56 -6.08 -5.77 -9.32
N THR A 57 -6.46 -5.46 -10.55
CA THR A 57 -5.84 -4.37 -11.34
C THR A 57 -6.56 -3.04 -11.23
N GLU A 58 -7.79 -3.05 -10.71
CA GLU A 58 -8.66 -1.88 -10.58
C GLU A 58 -9.07 -1.68 -9.11
N ALA A 59 -9.46 -0.45 -8.79
CA ALA A 59 -10.05 -0.14 -7.50
C ALA A 59 -11.36 -0.93 -7.33
N ASN A 60 -11.47 -1.69 -6.24
CA ASN A 60 -12.62 -2.54 -6.00
C ASN A 60 -13.63 -1.79 -5.13
N TRP A 61 -14.87 -1.63 -5.61
CA TRP A 61 -15.95 -1.00 -4.84
C TRP A 61 -16.26 -1.72 -3.51
N ARG A 62 -15.96 -3.02 -3.41
CA ARG A 62 -16.07 -3.78 -2.15
C ARG A 62 -14.91 -3.51 -1.19
N GLY A 63 -13.90 -2.77 -1.62
CA GLY A 63 -12.72 -2.42 -0.84
C GLY A 63 -11.89 -3.64 -0.45
N ARG A 64 -11.81 -4.67 -1.31
CA ARG A 64 -11.07 -5.92 -1.06
C ARG A 64 -10.05 -6.17 -2.16
N TYR A 65 -8.80 -6.38 -1.74
CA TYR A 65 -7.64 -6.54 -2.60
C TYR A 65 -6.88 -7.80 -2.19
N VAL A 66 -6.18 -8.39 -3.15
CA VAL A 66 -5.28 -9.52 -2.90
C VAL A 66 -3.89 -9.13 -3.36
N VAL A 67 -2.96 -9.12 -2.40
CA VAL A 67 -1.55 -8.79 -2.58
C VAL A 67 -0.73 -10.07 -2.42
N THR A 68 0.21 -10.30 -3.32
CA THR A 68 1.09 -11.46 -3.31
C THR A 68 2.47 -11.01 -2.86
N LEU A 69 2.94 -11.54 -1.74
CA LEU A 69 4.28 -11.27 -1.20
C LEU A 69 5.14 -12.53 -1.27
N PHE A 70 6.45 -12.35 -1.36
CA PHE A 70 7.40 -13.45 -1.27
C PHE A 70 7.86 -13.59 0.19
N ASP A 71 7.67 -14.78 0.77
CA ASP A 71 8.18 -15.12 2.08
C ASP A 71 9.59 -15.70 1.94
N GLY A 72 10.60 -14.93 2.34
CA GLY A 72 11.99 -15.35 2.30
C GLY A 72 12.34 -16.47 3.29
N ALA A 73 11.56 -16.66 4.35
CA ALA A 73 11.79 -17.73 5.32
C ALA A 73 11.28 -19.08 4.80
N THR A 74 10.15 -19.09 4.09
CA THR A 74 9.58 -20.32 3.51
C THR A 74 9.95 -20.54 2.05
N GLY A 75 10.45 -19.53 1.35
CA GLY A 75 10.76 -19.56 -0.08
C GLY A 75 9.52 -19.61 -0.98
N HIS A 76 8.35 -19.20 -0.49
CA HIS A 76 7.08 -19.33 -1.21
C HIS A 76 6.36 -17.99 -1.36
N TRP A 77 5.54 -17.90 -2.41
CA TRP A 77 4.63 -16.77 -2.61
C TRP A 77 3.37 -16.94 -1.78
N ILE A 78 3.01 -15.92 -1.01
CA ILE A 78 1.84 -15.91 -0.13
C ILE A 78 0.86 -14.86 -0.62
N LYS A 79 -0.43 -15.24 -0.71
CA LYS A 79 -1.52 -14.33 -1.07
C LYS A 79 -2.21 -13.80 0.19
N LEU A 80 -2.20 -12.49 0.35
CA LEU A 80 -2.79 -11.79 1.49
C LEU A 80 -4.00 -11.01 1.02
N VAL A 81 -5.15 -11.27 1.64
CA VAL A 81 -6.35 -10.46 1.46
C VAL A 81 -6.27 -9.26 2.39
N VAL A 82 -6.36 -8.06 1.84
CA VAL A 82 -6.42 -6.80 2.59
C VAL A 82 -7.65 -6.00 2.17
N ASP A 83 -8.25 -5.31 3.14
CA ASP A 83 -9.24 -4.28 2.84
C ASP A 83 -8.57 -2.91 2.62
N ASP A 84 -9.32 -1.96 2.07
CA ASP A 84 -8.88 -0.58 1.77
C ASP A 84 -9.00 0.42 2.93
N ARG A 85 -9.27 -0.03 4.16
CA ARG A 85 -9.22 0.88 5.31
C ARG A 85 -7.76 1.18 5.63
N ILE A 86 -7.38 2.44 5.56
CA ILE A 86 -6.02 2.91 5.82
C ILE A 86 -6.00 3.60 7.20
N PRO A 87 -5.01 3.32 8.05
CA PRO A 87 -4.82 4.08 9.27
C PRO A 87 -4.51 5.55 8.92
N CYS A 88 -5.23 6.47 9.56
CA CYS A 88 -5.07 7.91 9.35
C CYS A 88 -4.87 8.59 10.70
N LYS A 89 -4.21 9.74 10.71
CA LYS A 89 -4.06 10.57 11.92
C LYS A 89 -5.43 10.98 12.46
N ALA A 90 -5.57 10.98 13.78
CA ALA A 90 -6.83 11.33 14.44
C ALA A 90 -7.27 12.74 14.03
N GLY A 91 -8.54 12.88 13.64
CA GLY A 91 -9.11 14.15 13.20
C GLY A 91 -8.74 14.59 11.78
N THR A 92 -7.83 13.92 11.08
CA THR A 92 -7.43 14.29 9.70
C THR A 92 -7.68 13.16 8.71
N ASN A 93 -7.59 13.44 7.42
CA ASN A 93 -7.67 12.45 6.34
C ASN A 93 -6.30 11.89 5.96
N ASP A 94 -5.24 12.27 6.67
CA ASP A 94 -3.87 11.97 6.27
C ASP A 94 -3.48 10.56 6.73
N PRO A 95 -3.02 9.69 5.81
CA PRO A 95 -2.35 8.43 6.16
C PRO A 95 -1.18 8.68 7.13
N ILE A 96 -1.02 7.79 8.12
CA ILE A 96 -0.02 7.95 9.20
C ILE A 96 1.32 7.26 8.87
N PHE A 97 1.32 6.20 8.07
CA PHE A 97 2.49 5.32 7.86
C PHE A 97 3.21 5.62 6.54
N CYS A 98 2.70 5.23 5.38
CA CYS A 98 3.16 5.78 4.10
C CYS A 98 2.15 6.80 3.55
N LYS A 99 2.64 7.70 2.70
CA LYS A 99 1.83 8.68 1.98
C LYS A 99 1.95 8.42 0.48
N PRO A 100 0.83 8.31 -0.24
CA PRO A 100 0.87 8.20 -1.69
C PRO A 100 1.12 9.58 -2.32
N ALA A 101 1.73 9.61 -3.50
CA ALA A 101 1.55 10.73 -4.40
C ALA A 101 0.12 10.69 -4.98
N GLY A 102 -0.58 11.82 -4.96
CA GLY A 102 -1.94 11.90 -5.51
C GLY A 102 -2.96 11.01 -4.77
N SER A 103 -3.82 10.32 -5.53
CA SER A 103 -4.90 9.46 -5.04
C SER A 103 -4.64 7.98 -5.31
N GLU A 104 -3.37 7.57 -5.21
CA GLU A 104 -2.92 6.21 -5.44
C GLU A 104 -3.07 5.29 -4.22
N LEU A 105 -3.49 4.05 -4.49
CA LEU A 105 -3.73 3.05 -3.43
C LEU A 105 -2.67 1.98 -3.32
N TRP A 106 -1.88 1.71 -4.36
CA TRP A 106 -0.98 0.55 -4.36
C TRP A 106 0.00 0.61 -3.19
N VAL A 107 0.63 1.76 -2.93
CA VAL A 107 1.64 1.89 -1.87
C VAL A 107 1.03 1.71 -0.48
N LEU A 108 -0.16 2.29 -0.25
CA LEU A 108 -0.92 2.16 1.00
C LEU A 108 -1.33 0.70 1.26
N LEU A 109 -1.81 0.02 0.23
CA LEU A 109 -2.25 -1.37 0.33
C LEU A 109 -1.08 -2.34 0.44
N LEU A 110 0.04 -2.07 -0.22
CA LEU A 110 1.24 -2.89 -0.17
C LEU A 110 1.89 -2.83 1.21
N GLU A 111 2.05 -1.63 1.77
CA GLU A 111 2.53 -1.42 3.14
C GLU A 111 1.61 -2.15 4.14
N LYS A 112 0.28 -2.00 4.00
CA LYS A 112 -0.69 -2.72 4.83
C LYS A 112 -0.57 -4.24 4.71
N ALA A 113 -0.32 -4.76 3.51
CA ALA A 113 -0.13 -6.19 3.30
C ALA A 113 1.15 -6.69 4.01
N PHE A 114 2.25 -5.95 3.94
CA PHE A 114 3.48 -6.24 4.68
C PHE A 114 3.24 -6.17 6.19
N ALA A 115 2.57 -5.14 6.69
CA ALA A 115 2.20 -5.04 8.09
C ALA A 115 1.39 -6.26 8.55
N LYS A 116 0.43 -6.72 7.74
CA LYS A 116 -0.34 -7.93 8.02
C LYS A 116 0.53 -9.20 8.01
N PHE A 117 1.46 -9.31 7.06
CA PHE A 117 2.40 -10.43 6.94
C PHE A 117 3.27 -10.58 8.20
N VAL A 118 3.79 -9.47 8.71
CA VAL A 118 4.67 -9.46 9.90
C VAL A 118 3.92 -9.36 11.24
N GLY A 119 2.58 -9.38 11.24
CA GLY A 119 1.76 -9.35 12.46
C GLY A 119 1.40 -7.96 13.01
N GLY A 120 1.74 -6.88 12.30
CA GLY A 120 1.28 -5.52 12.56
C GLY A 120 2.27 -4.44 12.11
N TYR A 121 1.80 -3.21 11.97
CA TYR A 121 2.63 -2.06 11.58
C TYR A 121 3.80 -1.81 12.54
N HIS A 122 3.64 -2.07 13.83
CA HIS A 122 4.70 -1.90 14.82
C HIS A 122 5.93 -2.78 14.56
N ASN A 123 5.75 -3.92 13.87
CA ASN A 123 6.84 -4.83 13.50
C ASN A 123 7.57 -4.42 12.21
N LEU A 124 7.11 -3.36 11.53
CA LEU A 124 7.81 -2.79 10.38
C LEU A 124 8.85 -1.75 10.77
N ALA A 125 8.72 -1.14 11.96
CA ALA A 125 9.69 -0.17 12.46
C ALA A 125 11.03 -0.86 12.77
N GLY A 126 12.11 -0.31 12.22
CA GLY A 126 13.50 -0.76 12.41
C GLY A 126 14.44 0.36 12.81
#